data_AF-A0A938VI74-F1
#
_entry.id   AF-A0A938VI74-F1
#
_cell.length_a   1.000
_cell.length_b   1.000
_cell.length_c   1.000
_cell.angle_alpha   90.00
_cell.angle_beta   90.00
_cell.angle_gamma   90.00
#
_symmetry.space_group_name_H-M   'P 1'
#
loop_
_entity.id
_entity.type
_entity.pdbx_description
1 polymer ?
#
loop_
_entity_poly.entity_id
_entity_poly.type
_entity_poly.pdbx_seq_one_letter_code
_entity_poly.pdbx_strand_id
1 'polypeptide(L)'
;MTQTFPCPACGAPNEPEAGSIRMTCAYCGANLTIPTPLRTKPKATAANLPPEQKAIPVPEIDAADVIRKAQPIAIGAWNLYARWTWIRWLFPTCLTIFILGCVALGLIPLIWSFVR
;
A
#
# COMPACT_ATOMS: atom_id res chain seq x y z
N MET A 1 -24.47 37.45 -18.87
CA MET A 1 -25.65 36.58 -18.92
C MET A 1 -25.22 35.22 -18.41
N THR A 2 -25.73 34.80 -17.27
CA THR A 2 -25.41 33.50 -16.66
C THR A 2 -26.25 32.41 -17.33
N GLN A 3 -25.60 31.36 -17.85
CA GLN A 3 -26.28 30.27 -18.53
C GLN A 3 -26.79 29.27 -17.50
N THR A 4 -28.09 29.00 -17.46
CA THR A 4 -28.71 28.02 -16.57
C THR A 4 -29.04 26.73 -17.33
N PHE A 5 -29.06 25.59 -16.62
CA PHE A 5 -29.45 24.28 -17.18
C PHE A 5 -30.44 23.55 -16.27
N PRO A 6 -31.36 22.75 -16.84
CA PRO A 6 -32.38 22.03 -16.06
C PRO A 6 -31.78 20.85 -15.30
N CYS A 7 -32.22 20.65 -14.06
CA CYS A 7 -31.91 19.47 -13.26
C CYS A 7 -32.65 18.23 -13.82
N PRO A 8 -31.97 17.09 -14.07
CA PRO A 8 -32.63 15.87 -14.54
C PRO A 8 -33.56 15.22 -13.50
N ALA A 9 -33.39 15.54 -12.21
CA ALA A 9 -34.18 14.92 -11.14
C ALA A 9 -35.47 15.71 -10.80
N CYS A 10 -35.47 17.04 -10.96
CA CYS A 10 -36.62 17.88 -10.59
C CYS A 10 -37.02 18.94 -11.63
N GLY A 11 -36.28 19.06 -12.73
CA GLY A 11 -36.53 20.07 -13.77
C GLY A 11 -36.12 21.50 -13.41
N ALA A 12 -35.72 21.77 -12.17
CA ALA A 12 -35.38 23.13 -11.72
C ALA A 12 -34.12 23.68 -12.43
N PRO A 13 -34.08 24.99 -12.73
CA PRO A 13 -32.93 25.62 -13.36
C PRO A 13 -31.77 25.76 -12.36
N ASN A 14 -30.62 25.19 -12.66
CA ASN A 14 -29.40 25.33 -11.87
C ASN A 14 -28.35 26.11 -12.65
N GLU A 15 -27.58 26.92 -11.93
CA GLU A 15 -26.49 27.69 -12.50
C GLU A 15 -25.17 26.94 -12.28
N PRO A 16 -24.34 26.74 -13.33
CA PRO A 16 -23.13 25.93 -13.23
C PRO A 16 -22.10 26.58 -12.31
N GLU A 17 -21.64 25.83 -11.31
CA GLU A 17 -20.56 26.28 -10.44
C GLU A 17 -19.21 26.22 -11.16
N ALA A 18 -18.50 27.36 -11.19
CA ALA A 18 -17.28 27.50 -11.97
C ALA A 18 -16.16 26.58 -11.47
N GLY A 19 -15.54 25.84 -12.39
CA GLY A 19 -14.45 24.92 -12.07
C GLY A 19 -14.88 23.57 -11.48
N SER A 20 -16.17 23.33 -11.29
CA SER A 20 -16.68 22.04 -10.83
C SER A 20 -17.20 21.19 -12.00
N ILE A 21 -17.06 19.86 -11.89
CA ILE A 21 -17.65 18.89 -12.85
C ILE A 21 -19.03 18.43 -12.36
N ARG A 22 -19.24 18.47 -11.06
CA ARG A 22 -20.46 18.06 -10.37
C ARG A 22 -20.83 19.12 -9.35
N MET A 23 -22.12 19.38 -9.22
CA MET A 23 -22.68 20.28 -8.23
C MET A 23 -23.96 19.67 -7.67
N THR A 24 -24.33 20.09 -6.47
CA THR A 24 -25.60 19.69 -5.86
C THR A 24 -26.71 20.61 -6.35
N CYS A 25 -27.87 20.06 -6.68
CA CYS A 25 -29.03 20.87 -7.03
C CYS A 25 -29.49 21.69 -5.82
N ALA A 26 -29.61 23.00 -5.99
CA ALA A 26 -30.10 23.90 -4.92
C ALA A 26 -31.57 23.66 -4.54
N TYR A 27 -32.32 22.94 -5.37
CA TYR A 27 -33.76 22.72 -5.19
C TYR A 27 -34.09 21.36 -4.59
N CYS A 28 -33.56 20.28 -5.19
CA CYS A 28 -33.88 18.92 -4.74
C CYS A 28 -32.72 18.19 -4.05
N GLY A 29 -31.54 18.81 -3.95
CA GLY A 29 -30.37 18.19 -3.33
C GLY A 29 -29.72 17.05 -4.13
N ALA A 30 -30.23 16.72 -5.33
CA ALA A 30 -29.62 15.69 -6.17
C ALA A 30 -28.24 16.11 -6.69
N ASN A 31 -27.31 15.16 -6.76
CA ASN A 31 -25.99 15.39 -7.36
C ASN A 31 -26.10 15.43 -8.89
N LEU A 32 -25.78 16.57 -9.48
CA LEU A 32 -25.87 16.84 -10.92
C LEU A 32 -24.47 16.85 -11.53
N THR A 33 -24.35 16.38 -12.77
CA THR A 33 -23.13 16.58 -13.56
C THR A 33 -23.34 17.77 -14.49
N ILE A 34 -22.46 18.77 -14.42
CA ILE A 34 -22.55 19.98 -15.26
C ILE A 34 -22.25 19.58 -16.71
N PRO A 35 -23.11 19.97 -17.69
CA PRO A 35 -22.87 19.68 -19.11
C PRO A 35 -21.57 20.32 -19.61
N THR A 36 -20.80 19.59 -20.42
CA THR A 36 -19.52 20.04 -20.98
C THR A 36 -19.50 21.46 -21.57
N PRO A 37 -20.51 21.93 -22.35
CA PRO A 37 -20.48 23.29 -22.89
C PRO A 37 -20.63 24.39 -21.82
N LEU A 38 -21.15 24.05 -20.65
CA LEU A 38 -21.39 24.97 -19.53
C LEU A 38 -20.30 24.90 -18.46
N ARG A 39 -19.34 23.99 -18.60
CA ARG A 39 -18.20 23.89 -17.68
C ARG A 39 -17.26 25.06 -17.93
N THR A 40 -17.37 26.11 -17.13
CA THR A 40 -16.37 27.18 -17.11
C THR A 40 -15.10 26.66 -16.44
N LYS A 41 -13.95 26.78 -17.12
CA LYS A 41 -12.64 26.47 -16.53
C LYS A 41 -12.48 27.27 -15.23
N PRO A 42 -11.93 26.68 -14.15
CA PRO A 42 -11.61 27.45 -12.97
C PRO A 42 -10.71 28.61 -13.40
N LYS A 43 -11.10 29.85 -13.12
CA LYS A 43 -10.15 30.97 -13.08
C LYS A 43 -9.16 30.57 -11.98
N ALA A 44 -7.90 30.34 -12.33
CA ALA A 44 -6.88 29.89 -11.40
C ALA A 44 -6.67 30.93 -10.29
N THR A 45 -7.51 30.89 -9.26
CA THR A 45 -7.24 31.49 -7.96
C THR A 45 -6.25 30.55 -7.29
N ALA A 46 -5.02 31.04 -7.14
CA ALA A 46 -3.82 30.34 -6.70
C ALA A 46 -3.87 29.82 -5.23
N ALA A 47 -4.94 29.15 -4.83
CA ALA A 47 -5.14 28.76 -3.43
C ALA A 47 -5.22 27.26 -3.17
N ASN A 48 -5.35 26.38 -4.19
CA ASN A 48 -5.33 24.92 -3.99
C ASN A 48 -4.80 24.18 -5.23
N LEU A 49 -3.57 24.47 -5.63
CA LEU A 49 -2.76 23.47 -6.32
C LEU A 49 -2.01 22.67 -5.23
N PRO A 50 -2.02 21.32 -5.26
CA PRO A 50 -0.95 20.55 -4.62
C PRO A 50 0.37 21.18 -5.06
N PRO A 51 1.31 21.44 -4.13
CA PRO A 51 2.45 22.29 -4.40
C PRO A 51 3.07 21.87 -5.71
N GLU A 52 3.07 22.79 -6.66
CA GLU A 52 3.86 22.71 -7.86
C GLU A 52 5.28 22.42 -7.37
N GLN A 53 5.67 21.15 -7.45
CA GLN A 53 7.04 20.75 -7.30
C GLN A 53 7.76 21.45 -8.44
N LYS A 54 8.28 22.63 -8.10
CA LYS A 54 9.36 23.29 -8.81
C LYS A 54 10.32 22.17 -9.17
N ALA A 55 10.37 21.82 -10.45
CA ALA A 55 11.26 20.80 -10.96
C ALA A 55 12.67 21.21 -10.51
N ILE A 56 13.11 20.60 -9.41
CA ILE A 56 14.52 20.42 -9.15
C ILE A 56 14.99 19.71 -10.42
N PRO A 57 16.08 20.15 -11.08
CA PRO A 57 16.72 19.30 -12.06
C PRO A 57 17.13 18.04 -11.30
N VAL A 58 16.26 17.03 -11.29
CA VAL A 58 16.57 15.69 -10.81
C VAL A 58 17.60 15.22 -11.82
N PRO A 59 18.89 15.08 -11.45
CA PRO A 59 19.76 14.28 -12.29
C PRO A 59 19.02 12.97 -12.49
N GLU A 60 18.84 12.57 -13.75
CA GLU A 60 18.28 11.27 -14.12
C GLU A 60 19.23 10.20 -13.58
N ILE A 61 19.18 10.01 -12.26
CA ILE A 61 19.81 8.90 -11.57
C ILE A 61 18.86 7.76 -11.90
N ASP A 62 19.21 7.05 -12.97
CA ASP A 62 18.50 5.88 -13.45
C ASP A 62 18.25 4.96 -12.24
N ALA A 63 16.98 4.89 -11.83
CA ALA A 63 16.59 4.16 -10.63
C ALA A 63 17.01 2.69 -10.73
N ALA A 64 17.11 2.17 -11.95
CA ALA A 64 17.62 0.83 -12.20
C ALA A 64 19.10 0.69 -11.80
N ASP A 65 19.94 1.68 -12.09
CA ASP A 65 21.37 1.65 -11.74
C ASP A 65 21.60 1.76 -10.23
N VAL A 66 20.79 2.54 -9.52
CA VAL A 66 20.85 2.62 -8.05
C VAL A 66 20.45 1.28 -7.42
N ILE A 67 19.37 0.68 -7.91
CA ILE A 67 18.91 -0.63 -7.44
C ILE A 67 19.97 -1.70 -7.74
N ARG A 68 20.58 -1.67 -8.93
CA ARG A 68 21.63 -2.61 -9.34
C ARG A 68 22.88 -2.49 -8.46
N LYS A 69 23.25 -1.28 -8.06
CA LYS A 69 24.41 -1.02 -7.18
C LYS A 69 24.13 -1.36 -5.71
N ALA A 70 22.87 -1.35 -5.28
CA ALA A 70 22.45 -1.72 -3.93
C ALA A 70 22.32 -3.24 -3.71
N GLN A 71 22.12 -4.04 -4.78
CA GLN A 71 21.97 -5.50 -4.69
C GLN A 71 23.07 -6.25 -3.92
N PRO A 72 24.39 -5.98 -4.11
CA PRO A 72 25.44 -6.74 -3.40
C PRO A 72 25.37 -6.57 -1.87
N ILE A 73 24.90 -5.41 -1.38
CA ILE A 73 24.75 -5.14 0.05
C ILE A 73 23.55 -5.93 0.60
N ALA A 74 22.44 -5.96 -0.16
CA ALA A 74 21.25 -6.72 0.21
C ALA A 74 21.53 -8.23 0.32
N ILE A 75 22.37 -8.78 -0.58
CA ILE A 75 22.75 -10.20 -0.56
C ILE A 75 23.60 -10.54 0.67
N GLY A 76 24.54 -9.68 1.05
CA GLY A 76 25.36 -9.87 2.25
C GLY A 76 24.53 -9.88 3.53
N ALA A 77 23.62 -8.91 3.67
CA ALA A 77 22.70 -8.84 4.80
C ALA A 77 21.74 -10.04 4.84
N TRP A 78 21.24 -10.47 3.68
CA TRP A 78 20.35 -11.63 3.56
C TRP A 78 21.03 -12.93 3.97
N ASN A 79 22.26 -13.18 3.52
CA ASN A 79 23.00 -14.39 3.88
C ASN A 79 23.32 -14.44 5.37
N LEU A 80 23.66 -13.30 5.99
CA LEU A 80 23.91 -13.24 7.43
C LEU A 80 22.63 -13.49 8.24
N TYR A 81 21.52 -12.90 7.81
CA TYR A 81 20.20 -13.11 8.43
C TYR A 81 19.75 -14.56 8.27
N ALA A 82 19.84 -15.13 7.07
CA ALA A 82 19.52 -16.53 6.80
C ALA A 82 20.36 -17.45 7.70
N ARG A 83 21.68 -17.21 7.81
CA ARG A 83 22.54 -18.00 8.69
C ARG A 83 22.15 -17.88 10.17
N TRP A 84 21.82 -16.68 10.64
CA TRP A 84 21.39 -16.48 12.02
C TRP A 84 20.04 -17.16 12.33
N THR A 85 19.07 -17.06 11.42
CA THR A 85 17.77 -17.73 11.58
C THR A 85 17.92 -19.25 11.62
N TRP A 86 18.80 -19.81 10.79
CA TRP A 86 19.10 -21.25 10.79
C TRP A 86 19.74 -21.68 12.11
N ILE A 87 20.74 -20.96 12.62
CA ILE A 87 21.37 -21.26 13.92
C ILE A 87 20.34 -21.19 15.06
N ARG A 88 19.49 -20.17 15.07
CA ARG A 88 18.48 -19.96 16.11
C ARG A 88 17.42 -21.06 16.15
N TRP A 89 17.12 -21.69 15.01
CA TRP A 89 16.16 -22.78 14.93
C TRP A 89 16.80 -24.16 15.08
N LEU A 90 17.92 -24.40 14.42
CA LEU A 90 18.55 -25.73 14.36
C LEU A 90 19.10 -26.17 15.71
N PHE A 91 19.65 -25.23 16.49
CA PHE A 91 20.21 -25.51 17.81
C PHE A 91 19.15 -26.03 18.81
N PRO A 92 18.00 -25.35 19.03
CA PRO A 92 16.96 -25.87 19.90
C PRO A 92 16.31 -27.14 19.34
N THR A 93 16.09 -27.27 18.03
CA THR A 93 15.50 -28.51 17.47
C THR A 93 16.39 -29.74 17.61
N CYS A 94 17.71 -29.59 17.40
CA CYS A 94 18.63 -30.72 17.62
C CYS A 94 18.65 -31.12 19.10
N LEU A 95 18.66 -30.14 20.01
CA LEU A 95 18.68 -30.40 21.44
C LEU A 95 17.39 -31.09 21.91
N THR A 96 16.21 -30.68 21.42
CA THR A 96 14.95 -31.36 21.75
C THR A 96 14.88 -32.77 21.19
N ILE A 97 15.32 -33.00 19.94
CA ILE A 97 15.39 -34.35 19.35
C ILE A 97 16.32 -35.25 20.17
N PHE A 98 17.48 -34.73 20.60
CA PHE A 98 18.42 -35.50 21.41
C PHE A 98 17.82 -35.90 22.77
N ILE A 99 17.14 -34.98 23.45
CA ILE A 99 16.45 -35.28 24.72
C ILE A 99 15.36 -36.34 24.52
N LEU A 100 14.51 -36.18 23.49
CA LEU A 100 13.46 -37.16 23.20
C LEU A 100 14.03 -38.54 22.86
N GLY A 101 15.13 -38.60 22.12
CA GLY A 101 15.85 -39.84 21.83
C GLY A 101 16.39 -40.51 23.10
N CYS A 102 17.02 -39.75 23.99
CA CYS A 102 17.50 -40.28 25.28
C CYS A 102 16.35 -40.79 26.16
N VAL A 103 15.24 -40.06 26.23
CA VAL A 103 14.06 -40.47 27.00
C VAL A 103 13.45 -41.74 26.42
N ALA A 104 13.30 -41.84 25.10
CA ALA A 104 12.82 -43.05 24.45
C ALA A 104 13.75 -44.24 24.75
N LEU A 105 15.06 -44.08 24.58
CA LEU A 105 16.04 -45.13 24.89
C LEU A 105 16.06 -45.52 26.37
N GLY A 106 15.78 -44.61 27.30
CA GLY A 106 15.68 -44.90 28.73
C GLY A 106 14.37 -45.57 29.13
N LEU A 107 13.26 -45.24 28.47
CA LEU A 107 11.94 -45.82 28.75
C LEU A 107 11.76 -47.22 28.11
N ILE A 108 12.36 -47.48 26.95
CA ILE A 108 12.32 -48.78 26.28
C ILE A 108 12.71 -49.95 27.21
N PRO A 109 13.85 -49.93 27.94
CA PRO A 109 14.24 -51.02 28.85
C PRO A 109 13.35 -51.11 30.10
N LEU A 110 12.78 -49.99 30.55
CA LEU A 110 11.85 -49.92 31.69
C LEU A 110 10.51 -50.58 31.34
N ILE A 111 9.99 -50.31 30.14
CA ILE A 111 8.76 -50.91 29.61
C ILE A 111 8.99 -52.41 29.34
N TRP A 112 10.14 -52.79 28.75
CA TRP A 112 10.51 -54.20 28.56
C TRP A 112 10.60 -54.98 29.88
N SER A 113 11.10 -54.34 30.94
CA SER A 113 11.17 -54.96 32.28
C SER A 113 9.81 -55.11 32.96
N PHE A 114 8.84 -54.25 32.61
CA PHE A 114 7.46 -54.35 33.13
C PHE A 114 6.59 -55.36 32.37
N VAL A 115 6.95 -55.68 31.12
CA VAL A 115 6.21 -56.60 30.24
C VAL A 115 6.70 -58.05 30.36
N ARG A 116 7.91 -58.26 30.89
CA ARG A 116 8.50 -59.58 31.15
C ARG A 116 8.13 -60.11 32.53
#